data_AF-A0A812QI61-F1
#
_entry.id   AF-A0A812QI61-F1
#
_cell.length_a   1.000
_cell.length_b   1.000
_cell.length_c   1.000
_cell.angle_alpha   90.00
_cell.angle_beta   90.00
_cell.angle_gamma   90.00
#
_symmetry.space_group_name_H-M   'P 1'
#
loop_
_entity.id
_entity.type
_entity.pdbx_description
1 polymer ?
#
loop_
_entity_poly.entity_id
_entity_poly.type
_entity_poly.pdbx_seq_one_letter_code
_entity_poly.pdbx_strand_id
1 'polypeptide(L)'
;AMTLLVQQGLLARHTLRRVRAALFRAVSMILVNVKEESFPHLLEQLNELAKGQPEIPDKSHDVLGSYIAALKRMALRLTEENADQFLDAPAGPEAAKLPLMEEAARYVFHGYDMAETGSRVVCLCLLQAKNPRVHGAAVEVLTSQLLPKLAERLRSAWAQMATAMQQDKAGALQAAIAKEQDVLDFVVDLLSLGQPAVTEAVAAGIVCGPLLSQLHVLAERHRCLNRPQSIWEILMMDVENTGLVPTPEDVDAMQAAEEERARAAEE
;
A
#
# COMPACT_ATOMS: atom_id res chain seq x y z
N ALA A 1 22.35 26.32 20.49
CA ALA A 1 23.58 25.48 20.49
C ALA A 1 23.28 23.99 20.66
N MET A 2 22.63 23.57 21.75
CA MET A 2 22.30 22.15 22.00
C MET A 2 21.43 21.54 20.88
N THR A 3 20.47 22.30 20.35
CA THR A 3 19.61 21.85 19.25
C THR A 3 20.35 21.59 17.94
N LEU A 4 21.30 22.47 17.60
CA LEU A 4 22.06 22.37 16.34
C LEU A 4 22.99 21.16 16.37
N LEU A 5 23.56 20.84 17.54
CA LEU A 5 24.36 19.63 17.75
C LEU A 5 23.51 18.35 17.70
N VAL A 6 22.29 18.37 18.24
CA VAL A 6 21.35 17.24 18.14
C VAL A 6 20.94 17.02 16.69
N GLN A 7 20.61 18.08 15.95
CA GLN A 7 20.23 18.00 14.54
C GLN A 7 21.40 17.51 13.68
N GLN A 8 22.60 18.08 13.85
CA GLN A 8 23.81 17.61 13.16
C GLN A 8 24.12 16.15 13.52
N GLY A 9 23.98 15.76 14.79
CA GLY A 9 24.18 14.38 15.21
C GLY A 9 23.15 13.41 14.61
N LEU A 10 21.89 13.81 14.50
CA LEU A 10 20.82 13.00 13.94
C LEU A 10 20.97 12.81 12.42
N LEU A 11 21.36 13.87 11.71
CA LEU A 11 21.46 13.88 10.25
C LEU A 11 22.84 13.50 9.71
N ALA A 12 23.92 13.63 10.50
CA ALA A 12 25.25 13.29 10.03
C ALA A 12 25.42 11.78 9.82
N ARG A 13 25.86 11.41 8.61
CA ARG A 13 26.16 10.03 8.21
C ARG A 13 27.16 9.34 9.14
N HIS A 14 28.11 10.09 9.69
CA HIS A 14 29.21 9.56 10.53
C HIS A 14 28.85 9.36 12.01
N THR A 15 27.64 9.76 12.45
CA THR A 15 27.23 9.53 13.83
C THR A 15 27.09 8.04 14.12
N LEU A 16 27.72 7.57 15.19
CA LEU A 16 27.63 6.18 15.64
C LEU A 16 26.16 5.76 15.81
N ARG A 17 25.80 4.58 15.27
CA ARG A 17 24.43 4.03 15.29
C ARG A 17 23.76 4.12 16.67
N ARG A 18 24.47 3.71 17.73
CA ARG A 18 23.97 3.74 19.11
C ARG A 18 23.67 5.16 19.59
N VAL A 19 24.50 6.12 19.23
CA VAL A 19 24.30 7.54 19.57
C VAL A 19 23.07 8.06 18.83
N ARG A 20 22.93 7.76 17.53
CA ARG A 20 21.76 8.17 16.75
C ARG A 20 20.46 7.58 17.29
N ALA A 21 20.43 6.28 17.62
CA ALA A 21 19.28 5.64 18.27
C ALA A 21 18.94 6.32 19.61
N ALA A 22 19.95 6.61 20.43
CA ALA A 22 19.76 7.30 21.71
C ALA A 22 19.20 8.71 21.53
N LEU A 23 19.68 9.46 20.52
CA LEU A 23 19.18 10.79 20.20
C LEU A 23 17.72 10.74 19.73
N PHE A 24 17.35 9.84 18.81
CA PHE A 24 15.95 9.69 18.40
C PHE A 24 15.04 9.28 19.56
N ARG A 25 15.51 8.38 20.42
CA ARG A 25 14.78 8.00 21.64
C ARG A 25 14.61 9.19 22.58
N ALA A 26 15.65 9.99 22.79
CA ALA A 26 15.59 11.19 23.61
C ALA A 26 14.60 12.21 23.03
N VAL A 27 14.63 12.46 21.71
CA VAL A 27 13.64 13.30 21.02
C VAL A 27 12.23 12.76 21.22
N SER A 28 12.00 11.47 21.02
CA SER A 28 10.69 10.84 21.27
C SER A 28 10.24 11.04 22.72
N MET A 29 11.11 10.86 23.70
CA MET A 29 10.80 11.10 25.12
C MET A 29 10.49 12.57 25.40
N ILE A 30 11.25 13.51 24.84
CA ILE A 30 10.97 14.95 24.93
C ILE A 30 9.57 15.23 24.35
N LEU A 31 9.25 14.66 23.19
CA LEU A 31 7.95 14.85 22.54
C LEU A 31 6.75 14.33 23.35
N VAL A 32 6.93 13.37 24.26
CA VAL A 32 5.84 12.99 25.20
C VAL A 32 5.74 13.91 26.39
N ASN A 33 6.87 14.42 26.89
CA ASN A 33 6.91 15.17 28.14
C ASN A 33 6.84 16.68 27.94
N VAL A 34 7.04 17.19 26.72
CA VAL A 34 7.00 18.62 26.45
C VAL A 34 5.56 19.12 26.55
N LYS A 35 5.36 20.20 27.32
CA LYS A 35 4.06 20.83 27.48
C LYS A 35 3.55 21.36 26.13
N GLU A 36 2.23 21.42 25.95
CA GLU A 36 1.60 21.90 24.71
C GLU A 36 2.07 23.30 24.32
N GLU A 37 2.13 24.22 25.29
CA GLU A 37 2.65 25.59 25.12
C GLU A 37 4.11 25.67 24.63
N SER A 38 4.91 24.64 24.89
CA SER A 38 6.33 24.59 24.51
C SER A 38 6.57 23.88 23.18
N PHE A 39 5.58 23.14 22.67
CA PHE A 39 5.71 22.36 21.44
C PHE A 39 5.99 23.23 20.20
N PRO A 40 5.32 24.39 19.98
CA PRO A 40 5.59 25.28 18.85
C PRO A 40 7.06 25.66 18.69
N HIS A 41 7.77 25.87 19.80
CA HIS A 41 9.19 26.26 19.80
C HIS A 41 10.13 25.15 19.32
N LEU A 42 9.66 23.90 19.29
CA LEU A 42 10.40 22.74 18.78
C LEU A 42 10.05 22.43 17.33
N LEU A 43 8.98 23.02 16.78
CA LEU A 43 8.42 22.60 15.49
C LEU A 43 9.37 22.80 14.32
N GLU A 44 10.04 23.95 14.26
CA GLU A 44 11.02 24.24 13.22
C GLU A 44 12.10 23.14 13.17
N GLN A 45 12.60 22.74 14.34
CA GLN A 45 13.69 21.77 14.48
C GLN A 45 13.23 20.36 14.14
N LEU A 46 12.00 20.02 14.51
CA LEU A 46 11.37 18.75 14.20
C LEU A 46 11.02 18.67 12.70
N ASN A 47 10.61 19.77 12.09
CA ASN A 47 10.34 19.84 10.66
C ASN A 47 11.64 19.64 9.86
N GLU A 48 12.73 20.29 10.26
CA GLU A 48 14.05 20.05 9.67
C GLU A 48 14.52 18.58 9.83
N LEU A 49 14.18 17.93 10.94
CA LEU A 49 14.44 16.50 11.12
C LEU A 49 13.65 15.63 10.13
N ALA A 50 12.40 16.00 9.83
CA ALA A 50 11.58 15.32 8.83
C ALA A 50 12.10 15.58 7.41
N LYS A 51 12.55 16.81 7.11
CA LYS A 51 13.16 17.18 5.82
C LYS A 51 14.51 16.53 5.57
N GLY A 52 15.27 16.28 6.64
CA GLY A 52 16.66 15.85 6.55
C GLY A 52 16.89 14.42 6.03
N GLN A 53 15.83 13.62 5.84
CA GLN A 53 15.86 12.26 5.29
C GLN A 53 17.04 11.43 5.83
N PRO A 54 17.06 11.13 7.15
CA PRO A 54 18.19 10.48 7.77
C PRO A 54 18.44 9.12 7.10
N GLU A 55 19.68 8.90 6.65
CA GLU A 55 20.07 7.58 6.14
C GLU A 55 20.11 6.57 7.28
N ILE A 56 19.05 5.78 7.37
CA ILE A 56 18.93 4.69 8.33
C ILE A 56 19.27 3.39 7.59
N PRO A 57 20.38 2.71 7.94
CA PRO A 57 20.72 1.45 7.29
C PRO A 57 19.62 0.41 7.52
N ASP A 58 19.20 -0.33 6.49
CA ASP A 58 18.07 -1.29 6.52
C ASP A 58 18.11 -2.25 7.72
N LYS A 59 19.30 -2.67 8.14
CA LYS A 59 19.50 -3.60 9.27
C LYS A 59 19.47 -2.92 10.65
N SER A 60 19.03 -1.66 10.73
CA SER A 60 19.05 -0.84 11.96
C SER A 60 17.67 -0.63 12.56
N HIS A 61 16.98 -1.73 12.88
CA HIS A 61 15.61 -1.71 13.42
C HIS A 61 15.46 -0.86 14.70
N ASP A 62 16.50 -0.78 15.54
CA ASP A 62 16.53 0.04 16.76
C ASP A 62 16.53 1.55 16.46
N VAL A 63 17.32 1.98 15.49
CA VAL A 63 17.36 3.37 15.01
C VAL A 63 16.05 3.70 14.31
N LEU A 64 15.62 2.83 13.38
CA LEU A 64 14.40 3.02 12.62
C LEU A 64 13.16 3.11 13.52
N GLY A 65 13.01 2.17 14.45
CA GLY A 65 11.90 2.18 15.40
C GLY A 65 11.87 3.45 16.26
N SER A 66 13.04 3.93 16.69
CA SER A 66 13.14 5.19 17.46
C SER A 66 12.80 6.41 16.59
N TYR A 67 13.22 6.41 15.32
CA TYR A 67 12.90 7.46 14.36
C TYR A 67 11.41 7.53 14.05
N ILE A 68 10.80 6.41 13.65
CA ILE A 68 9.37 6.33 13.37
C ILE A 68 8.55 6.68 14.61
N ALA A 69 8.99 6.27 15.80
CA ALA A 69 8.34 6.67 17.04
C ALA A 69 8.35 8.20 17.22
N ALA A 70 9.45 8.89 16.86
CA ALA A 70 9.50 10.34 16.88
C ALA A 70 8.54 10.96 15.85
N LEU A 71 8.53 10.49 14.59
CA LEU A 71 7.59 10.97 13.56
C LEU A 71 6.13 10.79 14.00
N LYS A 72 5.78 9.61 14.56
CA LYS A 72 4.45 9.32 15.12
C LYS A 72 4.08 10.32 16.22
N ARG A 73 5.01 10.60 17.14
CA ARG A 73 4.78 11.56 18.23
C ARG A 73 4.56 12.98 17.69
N MET A 74 5.27 13.36 16.64
CA MET A 74 5.07 14.66 15.98
C MET A 74 3.67 14.73 15.36
N ALA A 75 3.29 13.72 14.57
CA ALA A 75 1.98 13.67 13.90
C ALA A 75 0.80 13.71 14.89
N LEU A 76 0.89 12.99 16.01
CA LEU A 76 -0.15 12.96 17.04
C LEU A 76 -0.33 14.27 17.80
N ARG A 77 0.63 15.19 17.71
CA ARG A 77 0.61 16.49 18.40
C ARG A 77 0.25 17.66 17.50
N LEU A 78 -0.06 17.37 16.24
CA LEU A 78 -0.50 18.40 15.30
C LEU A 78 -1.87 18.91 15.71
N THR A 79 -1.96 20.22 15.85
CA THR A 79 -3.20 20.96 16.04
C THR A 79 -3.45 21.81 14.80
N GLU A 80 -4.68 22.27 14.62
CA GLU A 80 -5.02 23.14 13.51
C GLU A 80 -4.14 24.40 13.44
N GLU A 81 -3.79 24.94 14.61
CA GLU A 81 -2.97 26.15 14.79
C GLU A 81 -1.49 25.95 14.43
N ASN A 82 -0.96 24.73 14.57
CA ASN A 82 0.47 24.47 14.45
C ASN A 82 0.85 23.63 13.23
N ALA A 83 -0.13 22.98 12.59
CA ALA A 83 0.13 22.03 11.52
C ALA A 83 0.77 22.67 10.28
N ASP A 84 0.44 23.93 9.98
CA ASP A 84 1.03 24.67 8.85
C ASP A 84 2.55 24.84 8.95
N GLN A 85 3.13 24.76 10.15
CA GLN A 85 4.57 24.88 10.37
C GLN A 85 5.34 23.65 9.86
N PHE A 86 4.64 22.55 9.55
CA PHE A 86 5.20 21.35 8.94
C PHE A 86 5.14 21.33 7.42
N LEU A 87 4.56 22.37 6.81
CA LEU A 87 4.57 22.49 5.36
C LEU A 87 5.87 23.13 4.90
N ASP A 88 6.49 22.52 3.89
CA ASP A 88 7.61 23.12 3.16
C ASP A 88 7.02 23.81 1.94
N ALA A 89 6.51 25.02 2.17
CA ALA A 89 5.91 25.84 1.13
C ALA A 89 6.29 27.32 1.34
N PRO A 90 6.86 28.00 0.34
CA PRO A 90 6.71 29.46 0.28
C PRO A 90 5.21 29.78 0.17
N ALA A 91 4.76 30.94 0.62
CA ALA A 91 3.35 31.37 0.58
C ALA A 91 2.74 31.53 -0.85
N GLY A 92 3.35 30.89 -1.87
CA GLY A 92 2.97 30.96 -3.28
C GLY A 92 2.07 29.81 -3.74
N PRO A 93 1.82 29.72 -5.06
CA PRO A 93 0.87 28.77 -5.67
C PRO A 93 1.41 27.34 -5.82
N GLU A 94 2.65 27.07 -5.41
CA GLU A 94 3.22 25.72 -5.48
C GLU A 94 2.57 24.80 -4.44
N ALA A 95 2.39 23.54 -4.83
CA ALA A 95 1.91 22.48 -3.96
C ALA A 95 2.78 22.41 -2.70
N ALA A 96 2.14 22.57 -1.53
CA ALA A 96 2.84 22.56 -0.26
C ALA A 96 3.35 21.14 0.01
N LYS A 97 4.67 20.98 0.17
CA LYS A 97 5.21 19.67 0.53
C LYS A 97 4.95 19.39 2.00
N LEU A 98 4.74 18.12 2.32
CA LEU A 98 4.55 17.64 3.68
C LEU A 98 5.62 16.60 4.04
N PRO A 99 6.85 17.03 4.37
CA PRO A 99 8.00 16.14 4.59
C PRO A 99 7.72 15.03 5.60
N LEU A 100 6.94 15.33 6.65
CA LEU A 100 6.56 14.35 7.67
C LEU A 100 5.80 13.16 7.09
N MET A 101 4.87 13.39 6.16
CA MET A 101 4.12 12.30 5.51
C MET A 101 4.95 11.61 4.44
N GLU A 102 5.72 12.36 3.65
CA GLU A 102 6.60 11.78 2.62
C GLU A 102 7.57 10.78 3.24
N GLU A 103 8.13 11.13 4.39
CA GLU A 103 9.05 10.27 5.12
C GLU A 103 8.34 9.01 5.63
N ALA A 104 7.19 9.15 6.29
CA ALA A 104 6.40 8.01 6.76
C ALA A 104 6.00 7.08 5.60
N ALA A 105 5.59 7.63 4.46
CA ALA A 105 5.20 6.88 3.27
C ALA A 105 6.33 6.00 2.70
N ARG A 106 7.60 6.24 3.04
CA ARG A 106 8.71 5.34 2.68
C ARG A 106 8.70 4.05 3.48
N TYR A 107 8.18 4.09 4.71
CA TYR A 107 8.32 3.00 5.68
C TYR A 107 7.03 2.21 5.90
N VAL A 108 5.92 2.54 5.23
CA VAL A 108 4.63 1.83 5.32
C VAL A 108 4.72 0.34 4.93
N PHE A 109 5.69 -0.03 4.10
CA PHE A 109 5.95 -1.41 3.64
C PHE A 109 7.43 -1.81 3.78
N HIS A 110 8.07 -1.43 4.88
CA HIS A 110 9.50 -1.67 5.12
C HIS A 110 9.84 -3.14 5.44
N GLY A 111 8.89 -3.93 5.95
CA GLY A 111 9.08 -5.29 6.45
C GLY A 111 9.51 -5.37 7.92
N TYR A 112 9.48 -4.25 8.64
CA TYR A 112 9.65 -4.23 10.11
C TYR A 112 8.36 -3.71 10.75
N ASP A 113 7.60 -4.60 11.37
CA ASP A 113 6.21 -4.38 11.81
C ASP A 113 6.01 -3.08 12.61
N MET A 114 6.95 -2.76 13.52
CA MET A 114 6.88 -1.55 14.33
C MET A 114 7.04 -0.28 13.49
N ALA A 115 7.94 -0.29 12.50
CA ALA A 115 8.14 0.84 11.60
C ALA A 115 6.94 1.00 10.66
N GLU A 116 6.40 -0.09 10.12
CA GLU A 116 5.21 -0.05 9.27
C GLU A 116 4.01 0.49 10.02
N THR A 117 3.69 -0.09 11.18
CA THR A 117 2.58 0.34 12.03
C THR A 117 2.71 1.82 12.40
N GLY A 118 3.90 2.24 12.85
CA GLY A 118 4.14 3.63 13.23
C GLY A 118 3.99 4.60 12.06
N SER A 119 4.45 4.20 10.87
CA SER A 119 4.36 5.01 9.65
C SER A 119 2.93 5.11 9.13
N ARG A 120 2.18 4.01 9.15
CA ARG A 120 0.75 4.01 8.81
C ARG A 120 -0.01 4.96 9.72
N VAL A 121 0.25 4.92 11.03
CA VAL A 121 -0.36 5.86 11.98
C VAL A 121 -0.02 7.32 11.64
N VAL A 122 1.23 7.63 11.29
CA VAL A 122 1.60 8.99 10.83
C VAL A 122 0.77 9.41 9.62
N CYS A 123 0.69 8.56 8.59
CA CYS A 123 -0.10 8.84 7.38
C CYS A 123 -1.59 9.05 7.72
N LEU A 124 -2.19 8.19 8.52
CA LEU A 124 -3.60 8.29 8.92
C LEU A 124 -3.87 9.57 9.72
N CYS A 125 -3.00 9.92 10.69
CA CYS A 125 -3.13 11.15 11.46
C CYS A 125 -3.09 12.40 10.58
N LEU A 126 -2.18 12.42 9.59
CA LEU A 126 -2.03 13.57 8.68
C LEU A 126 -3.20 13.68 7.69
N LEU A 127 -3.73 12.56 7.21
CA LEU A 127 -4.94 12.51 6.40
C LEU A 127 -6.21 12.88 7.19
N GLN A 128 -6.15 12.89 8.52
CA GLN A 128 -7.22 13.39 9.40
C GLN A 128 -6.96 14.82 9.91
N ALA A 129 -5.91 15.49 9.43
CA ALA A 129 -5.58 16.83 9.89
C ALA A 129 -6.74 17.80 9.60
N LYS A 130 -7.13 18.60 10.60
CA LYS A 130 -8.18 19.61 10.46
C LYS A 130 -7.77 20.80 9.61
N ASN A 131 -6.46 21.08 9.56
CA ASN A 131 -5.92 22.17 8.74
C ASN A 131 -6.04 21.80 7.25
N PRO A 132 -6.78 22.57 6.43
CA PRO A 132 -7.03 22.21 5.03
C PRO A 132 -5.78 22.14 4.16
N ARG A 133 -4.75 22.95 4.46
CA ARG A 133 -3.50 22.96 3.68
C ARG A 133 -2.70 21.69 3.94
N VAL A 134 -2.61 21.27 5.20
CA VAL A 134 -1.96 20.01 5.58
C VAL A 134 -2.73 18.82 5.05
N HIS A 135 -4.06 18.83 5.15
CA HIS A 135 -4.89 17.78 4.57
C HIS A 135 -4.70 17.68 3.04
N GLY A 136 -4.72 18.82 2.33
CA GLY A 136 -4.47 18.85 0.89
C GLY A 136 -3.11 18.27 0.50
N ALA A 137 -2.05 18.70 1.18
CA ALA A 137 -0.70 18.16 0.99
C ALA A 137 -0.63 16.65 1.33
N ALA A 138 -1.33 16.21 2.37
CA ALA A 138 -1.39 14.80 2.75
C ALA A 138 -2.09 13.94 1.68
N VAL A 139 -3.19 14.43 1.10
CA VAL A 139 -3.89 13.77 -0.02
C VAL A 139 -3.00 13.69 -1.26
N GLU A 140 -2.20 14.73 -1.52
CA GLU A 140 -1.24 14.72 -2.62
C GLU A 140 -0.14 13.66 -2.40
N VAL A 141 0.43 13.56 -1.21
CA VAL A 141 1.41 12.51 -0.87
C VAL A 141 0.78 11.11 -0.94
N LEU A 142 -0.46 10.96 -0.45
CA LEU A 142 -1.24 9.72 -0.61
C LEU A 142 -1.32 9.32 -2.08
N THR A 143 -1.75 10.24 -2.95
CA THR A 143 -2.01 9.96 -4.36
C THR A 143 -0.72 9.71 -5.16
N SER A 144 0.30 10.54 -4.95
CA SER A 144 1.53 10.50 -5.73
C SER A 144 2.54 9.45 -5.26
N GLN A 145 2.52 9.07 -3.97
CA GLN A 145 3.54 8.16 -3.40
C GLN A 145 2.95 6.90 -2.79
N LEU A 146 1.88 7.01 -1.99
CA LEU A 146 1.40 5.88 -1.20
C LEU A 146 0.53 4.91 -2.01
N LEU A 147 -0.43 5.42 -2.79
CA LEU A 147 -1.30 4.60 -3.63
C LEU A 147 -0.55 3.78 -4.70
N PRO A 148 0.47 4.33 -5.40
CA PRO A 148 1.27 3.52 -6.31
C PRO A 148 1.98 2.36 -5.62
N LYS A 149 2.53 2.58 -4.42
CA LYS A 149 3.20 1.54 -3.61
C LYS A 149 2.20 0.47 -3.15
N LEU A 150 1.02 0.87 -2.70
CA LEU A 150 -0.08 -0.02 -2.35
C LEU A 150 -0.46 -0.92 -3.53
N ALA A 151 -0.68 -0.31 -4.71
CA ALA A 151 -1.04 -1.03 -5.92
C ALA A 151 0.07 -2.00 -6.37
N GLU A 152 1.34 -1.61 -6.25
CA GLU A 152 2.49 -2.48 -6.53
C GLU A 152 2.55 -3.66 -5.55
N ARG A 153 2.41 -3.41 -4.25
CA ARG A 153 2.44 -4.46 -3.22
C ARG A 153 1.32 -5.47 -3.40
N LEU A 154 0.11 -5.00 -3.71
CA LEU A 154 -1.03 -5.87 -3.97
C LEU A 154 -0.79 -6.77 -5.19
N ARG A 155 -0.33 -6.18 -6.31
CA ARG A 155 0.05 -6.94 -7.52
C ARG A 155 1.14 -7.97 -7.24
N SER A 156 2.15 -7.60 -6.44
CA SER A 156 3.23 -8.49 -6.05
C SER A 156 2.73 -9.66 -5.20
N ALA A 157 1.82 -9.41 -4.25
CA ALA A 157 1.20 -10.45 -3.42
C ALA A 157 0.42 -11.44 -4.29
N TRP A 158 -0.42 -10.96 -5.21
CA TRP A 158 -1.16 -11.83 -6.12
C TRP A 158 -0.27 -12.66 -7.06
N ALA A 159 0.80 -12.06 -7.60
CA ALA A 159 1.76 -12.79 -8.41
C ALA A 159 2.47 -13.91 -7.61
N GLN A 160 2.79 -13.64 -6.34
CA GLN A 160 3.34 -14.63 -5.42
C GLN A 160 2.34 -15.76 -5.12
N MET A 161 1.05 -15.43 -4.89
CA MET A 161 0.00 -16.44 -4.72
C MET A 161 -0.14 -17.33 -5.95
N ALA A 162 -0.23 -16.75 -7.15
CA ALA A 162 -0.36 -17.49 -8.39
C ALA A 162 0.81 -18.46 -8.59
N THR A 163 2.04 -17.99 -8.31
CA THR A 163 3.25 -18.82 -8.39
C THR A 163 3.24 -19.94 -7.34
N ALA A 164 2.83 -19.63 -6.10
CA ALA A 164 2.75 -20.61 -5.03
C ALA A 164 1.70 -21.70 -5.32
N MET A 165 0.56 -21.33 -5.92
CA MET A 165 -0.48 -22.28 -6.36
C MET A 165 0.03 -23.19 -7.48
N GLN A 166 0.72 -22.65 -8.49
CA GLN A 166 1.29 -23.44 -9.58
C GLN A 166 2.35 -24.44 -9.12
N GLN A 167 3.05 -24.12 -8.03
CA GLN A 167 4.11 -24.95 -7.46
C GLN A 167 3.63 -25.86 -6.32
N ASP A 168 2.34 -25.84 -6.00
CA ASP A 168 1.74 -26.54 -4.85
C ASP A 168 2.46 -26.28 -3.51
N LYS A 169 2.90 -25.03 -3.31
CA LYS A 169 3.64 -24.59 -2.10
C LYS A 169 2.71 -23.92 -1.11
N ALA A 170 2.01 -24.71 -0.30
CA ALA A 170 1.04 -24.21 0.68
C ALA A 170 1.58 -23.11 1.61
N GLY A 171 2.82 -23.26 2.12
CA GLY A 171 3.42 -22.25 3.00
C GLY A 171 3.71 -20.92 2.30
N ALA A 172 4.13 -20.95 1.03
CA ALA A 172 4.36 -19.74 0.24
C ALA A 172 3.03 -19.06 -0.11
N LEU A 173 1.97 -19.85 -0.36
CA LEU A 173 0.63 -19.34 -0.60
C LEU A 173 0.09 -18.61 0.63
N GLN A 174 0.19 -19.22 1.82
CA GLN A 174 -0.21 -18.59 3.08
C GLN A 174 0.53 -17.28 3.34
N ALA A 175 1.85 -17.25 3.10
CA ALA A 175 2.65 -16.03 3.25
C ALA A 175 2.22 -14.93 2.27
N ALA A 176 1.84 -15.29 1.04
CA ALA A 176 1.37 -14.32 0.06
C ALA A 176 -0.03 -13.78 0.39
N ILE A 177 -0.95 -14.63 0.89
CA ILE A 177 -2.27 -14.23 1.40
C ILE A 177 -2.11 -13.26 2.58
N ALA A 178 -1.21 -13.54 3.52
CA ALA A 178 -0.98 -12.64 4.65
C ALA A 178 -0.50 -11.25 4.21
N LYS A 179 0.35 -11.17 3.17
CA LYS A 179 0.79 -9.89 2.59
C LYS A 179 -0.34 -9.13 1.89
N GLU A 180 -1.22 -9.82 1.18
CA GLU A 180 -2.41 -9.20 0.61
C GLU A 180 -3.31 -8.65 1.72
N GLN A 181 -3.61 -9.45 2.74
CA GLN A 181 -4.47 -9.05 3.84
C GLN A 181 -3.93 -7.80 4.53
N ASP A 182 -2.65 -7.75 4.83
CA ASP A 182 -2.01 -6.58 5.44
C ASP A 182 -2.15 -5.29 4.59
N VAL A 183 -2.03 -5.42 3.27
CA VAL A 183 -2.24 -4.30 2.33
C VAL A 183 -3.70 -3.87 2.33
N LEU A 184 -4.63 -4.82 2.28
CA LEU A 184 -6.07 -4.55 2.28
C LEU A 184 -6.55 -3.96 3.61
N ASP A 185 -6.02 -4.42 4.74
CA ASP A 185 -6.32 -3.86 6.06
C ASP A 185 -5.94 -2.37 6.11
N PHE A 186 -4.78 -2.00 5.58
CA PHE A 186 -4.40 -0.60 5.50
C PHE A 186 -5.27 0.22 4.51
N VAL A 187 -5.76 -0.39 3.43
CA VAL A 187 -6.75 0.24 2.54
C VAL A 187 -8.07 0.47 3.28
N VAL A 188 -8.52 -0.50 4.09
CA VAL A 188 -9.71 -0.37 4.94
C VAL A 188 -9.51 0.76 5.95
N ASP A 189 -8.34 0.88 6.58
CA ASP A 189 -8.03 1.98 7.49
C ASP A 189 -8.14 3.35 6.79
N LEU A 190 -7.61 3.47 5.56
CA LEU A 190 -7.71 4.69 4.75
C LEU A 190 -9.16 5.05 4.40
N LEU A 191 -9.97 4.07 4.03
CA LEU A 191 -11.40 4.28 3.74
C LEU A 191 -12.19 4.63 5.00
N SER A 192 -11.81 4.05 6.15
CA SER A 192 -12.44 4.27 7.45
C SER A 192 -12.21 5.69 7.98
N LEU A 193 -11.29 6.45 7.39
CA LEU A 193 -11.13 7.88 7.69
C LEU A 193 -12.38 8.70 7.36
N GLY A 194 -13.21 8.25 6.42
CA GLY A 194 -14.44 8.92 6.01
C GLY A 194 -14.24 10.27 5.31
N GLN A 195 -13.03 10.57 4.85
CA GLN A 195 -12.70 11.80 4.14
C GLN A 195 -12.95 11.64 2.64
N PRO A 196 -13.84 12.44 2.01
CA PRO A 196 -14.21 12.25 0.60
C PRO A 196 -13.02 12.22 -0.37
N ALA A 197 -12.06 13.13 -0.20
CA ALA A 197 -10.87 13.19 -1.04
C ALA A 197 -9.99 11.94 -0.91
N VAL A 198 -9.88 11.36 0.29
CA VAL A 198 -9.14 10.12 0.54
C VAL A 198 -9.88 8.94 -0.09
N THR A 199 -11.19 8.85 0.15
CA THR A 199 -12.04 7.79 -0.41
C THR A 199 -11.98 7.77 -1.93
N GLU A 200 -12.10 8.94 -2.57
CA GLU A 200 -12.01 9.07 -4.03
C GLU A 200 -10.63 8.66 -4.55
N ALA A 201 -9.56 9.15 -3.92
CA ALA A 201 -8.19 8.79 -4.31
C ALA A 201 -7.95 7.28 -4.19
N VAL A 202 -8.35 6.65 -3.07
CA VAL A 202 -8.22 5.20 -2.85
C VAL A 202 -9.08 4.41 -3.84
N ALA A 203 -10.32 4.84 -4.09
CA ALA A 203 -11.19 4.19 -5.06
C ALA A 203 -10.57 4.22 -6.46
N ALA A 204 -10.07 5.37 -6.90
CA ALA A 204 -9.42 5.50 -8.20
C ALA A 204 -8.12 4.69 -8.29
N GLY A 205 -7.25 4.80 -7.28
CA GLY A 205 -5.91 4.20 -7.30
C GLY A 205 -5.87 2.70 -7.04
N ILE A 206 -6.80 2.16 -6.26
CA ILE A 206 -6.79 0.75 -5.82
C ILE A 206 -8.00 -0.02 -6.34
N VAL A 207 -9.21 0.49 -6.13
CA VAL A 207 -10.44 -0.24 -6.49
C VAL A 207 -10.61 -0.32 -8.00
N CYS A 208 -10.62 0.82 -8.68
CA CYS A 208 -10.74 0.90 -10.13
C CYS A 208 -9.47 0.42 -10.86
N GLY A 209 -8.31 0.44 -10.19
CA GLY A 209 -7.05 -0.01 -10.75
C GLY A 209 -6.80 -1.52 -10.55
N PRO A 210 -5.92 -1.92 -9.61
CA PRO A 210 -5.50 -3.31 -9.45
C PRO A 210 -6.65 -4.27 -9.13
N LEU A 211 -7.63 -3.89 -8.31
CA LEU A 211 -8.73 -4.80 -7.94
C LEU A 211 -9.65 -5.12 -9.12
N LEU A 212 -10.13 -4.10 -9.83
CA LEU A 212 -10.96 -4.30 -11.02
C LEU A 212 -10.23 -5.11 -12.10
N SER A 213 -8.93 -4.86 -12.28
CA SER A 213 -8.09 -5.61 -13.22
C SER A 213 -8.04 -7.11 -12.88
N GLN A 214 -7.91 -7.46 -11.61
CA GLN A 214 -7.93 -8.87 -11.20
C GLN A 214 -9.30 -9.52 -11.35
N LEU A 215 -10.37 -8.81 -10.99
CA LEU A 215 -11.73 -9.32 -11.15
C LEU A 215 -12.03 -9.61 -12.61
N HIS A 216 -11.56 -8.76 -13.53
CA HIS A 216 -11.68 -9.01 -14.96
C HIS A 216 -10.94 -10.28 -15.40
N VAL A 217 -9.69 -10.47 -14.95
CA VAL A 217 -8.90 -11.67 -15.26
C VAL A 217 -9.57 -12.94 -14.71
N LEU A 218 -10.10 -12.89 -13.49
CA LEU A 218 -10.82 -14.01 -12.87
C LEU A 218 -12.13 -14.32 -13.61
N ALA A 219 -12.89 -13.29 -13.97
CA ALA A 219 -14.12 -13.44 -14.74
C ALA A 219 -13.86 -14.09 -16.10
N GLU A 220 -12.81 -13.67 -16.79
CA GLU A 220 -12.44 -14.23 -18.10
C GLU A 220 -11.94 -15.68 -17.98
N ARG A 221 -11.14 -15.98 -16.94
CA ARG A 221 -10.72 -17.36 -16.67
C ARG A 221 -11.91 -18.27 -16.37
N HIS A 222 -12.87 -17.79 -15.60
CA HIS A 222 -14.11 -18.52 -15.31
C HIS A 222 -14.94 -18.75 -16.57
N ARG A 223 -15.02 -17.76 -17.48
CA ARG A 223 -15.65 -17.94 -18.80
C ARG A 223 -14.93 -18.95 -19.68
N CYS A 224 -13.61 -19.04 -19.64
CA CYS A 224 -12.88 -20.06 -20.40
C CYS A 224 -13.09 -21.47 -19.84
N LEU A 225 -13.16 -21.61 -18.51
CA LEU A 225 -13.42 -22.90 -17.85
C LEU A 225 -14.86 -23.37 -18.02
N ASN A 226 -15.82 -22.43 -18.02
CA ASN A 226 -17.24 -22.71 -18.23
C ASN A 226 -17.71 -22.42 -19.65
N ARG A 227 -16.79 -22.18 -20.59
CA ARG A 227 -17.16 -22.19 -22.00
C ARG A 227 -17.63 -23.61 -22.24
N PRO A 228 -18.86 -23.85 -22.70
CA PRO A 228 -19.24 -25.18 -23.13
C PRO A 228 -18.18 -25.59 -24.13
N GLN A 229 -17.31 -26.53 -23.76
CA GLN A 229 -16.45 -27.19 -24.71
C GLN A 229 -17.41 -27.63 -25.79
N SER A 230 -17.21 -27.15 -27.01
CA SER A 230 -18.04 -27.61 -28.12
C SER A 230 -18.03 -29.14 -28.06
N ILE A 231 -19.15 -29.80 -28.37
CA ILE A 231 -19.25 -31.27 -28.35
C ILE A 231 -18.05 -31.88 -29.09
N TRP A 232 -17.58 -31.20 -30.13
CA TRP A 232 -16.35 -31.43 -30.88
C TRP A 232 -15.05 -31.46 -30.06
N GLU A 233 -14.82 -30.54 -29.11
CA GLU A 233 -13.61 -30.53 -28.27
C GLU A 233 -13.62 -31.66 -27.22
N ILE A 234 -14.79 -31.99 -26.66
CA ILE A 234 -14.95 -33.13 -25.73
C ILE A 234 -14.65 -34.44 -26.45
N LEU A 235 -15.17 -34.61 -27.67
CA LEU A 235 -14.97 -35.82 -28.45
C LEU A 235 -13.56 -35.93 -29.05
N MET A 236 -12.95 -34.84 -29.49
CA MET A 236 -11.57 -34.89 -29.99
C MET A 236 -10.57 -35.27 -28.87
N MET A 237 -10.82 -34.88 -27.62
CA MET A 237 -10.04 -35.36 -26.47
C MET A 237 -10.26 -36.86 -26.18
N ASP A 238 -11.46 -37.40 -26.42
CA ASP A 238 -11.75 -38.84 -26.28
C ASP A 238 -11.15 -39.66 -27.44
N VAL A 239 -11.10 -39.14 -28.66
CA VAL A 239 -10.48 -39.80 -29.84
C VAL A 239 -8.98 -39.97 -29.62
N GLU A 240 -8.29 -38.98 -29.06
CA GLU A 240 -6.86 -39.09 -28.73
C GLU A 240 -6.58 -40.09 -27.58
N ASN A 241 -7.51 -40.25 -26.63
CA ASN A 241 -7.34 -41.16 -25.50
C ASN A 241 -7.80 -42.60 -25.77
N THR A 242 -8.78 -42.80 -26.66
CA THR A 242 -9.35 -44.13 -26.94
C THR A 242 -8.87 -44.72 -28.27
N GLY A 243 -8.27 -43.91 -29.15
CA GLY A 243 -7.85 -44.34 -30.49
C GLY A 243 -9.01 -44.67 -31.44
N LEU A 244 -10.25 -44.42 -31.03
CA LEU A 244 -11.44 -44.66 -31.84
C LEU A 244 -11.72 -43.42 -32.68
N VAL A 245 -11.44 -43.53 -33.99
CA VAL A 245 -11.81 -42.49 -34.96
C VAL A 245 -13.34 -42.52 -35.12
N PRO A 246 -14.05 -41.38 -34.96
CA PRO A 246 -15.49 -41.32 -35.14
C PRO A 246 -15.86 -41.73 -36.56
N THR A 247 -16.93 -42.51 -36.72
CA THR A 247 -17.40 -42.87 -38.05
C THR A 247 -18.15 -41.68 -38.68
N PRO A 248 -18.26 -41.60 -40.01
CA PRO A 248 -19.05 -40.56 -40.67
C PRO A 248 -20.50 -40.49 -40.18
N GLU A 249 -21.08 -41.63 -39.80
CA GLU A 249 -22.45 -41.71 -39.25
C GLU A 249 -22.55 -41.07 -37.86
N ASP A 250 -21.49 -41.18 -37.03
CA ASP A 250 -21.42 -40.50 -35.73
C ASP A 250 -21.36 -38.97 -35.90
N VAL A 251 -20.64 -38.51 -36.94
CA VAL A 251 -20.50 -37.09 -37.29
C VAL A 251 -21.84 -36.49 -37.73
N ASP A 252 -22.58 -37.20 -38.59
CA ASP A 252 -23.88 -36.76 -39.09
C ASP A 252 -24.94 -36.72 -37.97
N ALA A 253 -24.95 -37.74 -37.10
CA ALA A 253 -25.85 -37.79 -35.94
C ALA A 253 -25.58 -36.65 -34.95
N MET A 254 -24.32 -36.26 -34.78
CA MET A 254 -23.94 -35.13 -33.95
C MET A 254 -24.34 -33.79 -34.53
N GLN A 255 -24.15 -33.57 -35.82
CA GLN A 255 -24.58 -32.33 -36.48
C GLN A 255 -26.09 -32.14 -36.37
N ALA A 256 -26.86 -33.23 -36.51
CA ALA A 256 -28.30 -33.20 -36.32
C ALA A 256 -28.69 -32.81 -34.88
N ALA A 257 -28.00 -33.33 -33.87
CA ALA A 257 -28.25 -33.00 -32.47
C ALA A 257 -27.85 -31.55 -32.11
N GLU A 258 -26.81 -31.01 -32.76
CA GLU A 258 -26.36 -29.63 -32.58
C GLU A 258 -27.33 -28.63 -33.22
N GLU A 259 -27.87 -28.94 -34.40
CA GLU A 259 -28.94 -28.16 -35.02
C GLU A 259 -30.24 -28.18 -34.22
N GLU A 260 -30.60 -29.31 -33.61
CA GLU A 260 -31.81 -29.43 -32.79
C GLU A 260 -31.69 -28.59 -31.50
N ARG A 261 -30.52 -28.56 -30.87
CA ARG A 261 -30.24 -27.67 -29.72
C ARG A 261 -30.25 -26.20 -30.11
N ALA A 262 -29.72 -25.85 -31.28
CA ALA A 262 -29.74 -24.47 -31.77
C ALA A 262 -31.19 -23.97 -31.96
N ARG A 263 -32.06 -24.81 -32.54
CA ARG A 263 -33.49 -24.51 -32.68
C ARG A 263 -34.19 -24.35 -31.34
N ALA A 264 -33.92 -25.24 -30.37
CA ALA A 264 -34.52 -25.17 -29.04
C ALA A 264 -34.07 -23.96 -28.20
N ALA A 265 -32.96 -23.31 -28.55
CA ALA A 265 -32.50 -22.10 -27.87
C ALA A 265 -33.07 -20.80 -28.48
N GLU A 266 -33.66 -20.85 -29.67
CA GLU A 266 -34.34 -19.73 -30.33
C GLU A 266 -35.83 -19.62 -29.96
N GLU A 267 -36.42 -20.66 -29.36
CA GLU A 267 -37.78 -20.69 -28.80
C GLU A 267 -37.82 -20.22 -27.33
#